data_AF-U9USR7-F1
#
_entry.id   AF-U9USR7-F1
#
_cell.length_a   1.000
_cell.length_b   1.000
_cell.length_c   1.000
_cell.angle_alpha   90.00
_cell.angle_beta   90.00
_cell.angle_gamma   90.00
#
_symmetry.space_group_name_H-M   'P 1'
#
loop_
_entity.id
_entity.type
_entity.pdbx_description
1 polymer ?
#
loop_
_entity_poly.entity_id
_entity_poly.type
_entity_poly.pdbx_seq_one_letter_code
_entity_poly.pdbx_strand_id
1 'polypeptide(L)'
;MKKAFDSVGLDVLKRALLRIDILATMAEWIIALFDYRSLRIATAYGLSDGFIRNDGIDQYRMQEIVDIANEFYLINDIDINAKKSELIIINPTVEKQEQNIELGRDRSIVQATNDEIRYLGVWFSNKPSRRRWMQRLSTIVNEFSQIMILTEHDWNQVFTPIMKLVKNWLKLSKNTPSSLLFHEGGFGMDHP
;
A
#
# COMPACT_ATOMS: atom_id res chain seq x y z
N MET A 1 -20.78 -10.71 1.94
CA MET A 1 -20.81 -9.51 2.79
C MET A 1 -20.20 -8.36 2.00
N LYS A 2 -21.00 -7.39 1.56
CA LYS A 2 -20.50 -6.09 1.07
C LYS A 2 -19.55 -5.52 2.12
N LYS A 3 -18.35 -5.05 1.74
CA LYS A 3 -17.44 -4.44 2.72
C LYS A 3 -18.09 -3.15 3.21
N ALA A 4 -17.99 -2.87 4.51
CA ALA A 4 -18.64 -1.70 5.12
C ALA A 4 -18.30 -0.38 4.41
N PHE A 5 -17.13 -0.29 3.75
CA PHE A 5 -16.65 0.86 3.00
C PHE A 5 -17.27 1.02 1.61
N ASP A 6 -17.82 -0.04 1.02
CA ASP A 6 -18.46 0.00 -0.31
C ASP A 6 -19.89 0.60 -0.26
N SER A 7 -20.40 0.90 0.94
CA SER A 7 -21.79 1.30 1.18
C SER A 7 -21.98 2.31 2.32
N VAL A 8 -20.93 3.02 2.76
CA VAL A 8 -21.12 4.12 3.71
C VAL A 8 -21.78 5.27 2.98
N GLY A 9 -23.06 5.51 3.26
CA GLY A 9 -23.76 6.69 2.73
C GLY A 9 -23.05 7.97 3.19
N LEU A 10 -22.85 8.90 2.26
CA LEU A 10 -22.20 10.19 2.53
C LEU A 10 -22.88 10.96 3.67
N ASP A 11 -24.19 10.77 3.85
CA ASP A 11 -24.95 11.32 4.98
C ASP A 11 -24.51 10.76 6.35
N VAL A 12 -24.15 9.48 6.42
CA VAL A 12 -23.66 8.84 7.65
C VAL A 12 -22.24 9.32 7.95
N LEU A 13 -21.41 9.45 6.91
CA LEU A 13 -20.07 10.02 7.02
C LEU A 13 -20.13 11.49 7.49
N LYS A 14 -21.00 12.31 6.89
CA LYS A 14 -21.20 13.72 7.25
C LYS A 14 -21.61 13.87 8.72
N ARG A 15 -22.57 13.06 9.18
CA ARG A 15 -22.98 13.03 10.60
C ARG A 15 -21.87 12.58 11.53
N ALA A 16 -21.02 11.64 11.11
CA ALA A 16 -19.88 11.19 11.90
C ALA A 16 -18.80 12.28 12.02
N LEU A 17 -18.49 13.00 10.94
CA LEU A 17 -17.52 14.11 10.93
C LEU A 17 -17.98 15.25 11.85
N LEU A 18 -19.26 15.62 11.79
CA LEU A 18 -19.83 16.63 12.69
C LEU A 18 -19.83 16.18 14.16
N ARG A 19 -19.96 14.87 14.41
CA ARG A 19 -19.96 14.29 15.77
C ARG A 19 -18.58 14.29 16.42
N ILE A 20 -17.51 14.35 15.64
CA ILE A 20 -16.12 14.50 16.14
C ILE A 20 -15.64 15.95 16.07
N ASP A 21 -16.57 16.91 16.07
CA ASP A 21 -16.33 18.36 16.07
C ASP A 21 -15.48 18.88 14.90
N ILE A 22 -15.49 18.19 13.75
CA ILE A 22 -14.97 18.78 12.51
C ILE A 22 -15.91 19.90 12.07
N LEU A 23 -15.32 21.07 11.79
CA LEU A 23 -16.03 22.26 11.33
C LEU A 23 -16.93 21.92 10.13
N ALA A 24 -18.18 22.37 10.13
CA ALA A 24 -19.17 22.00 9.12
C ALA A 24 -18.70 22.27 7.68
N THR A 25 -18.00 23.38 7.44
CA THR A 25 -17.41 23.69 6.12
C THR A 25 -16.33 22.71 5.70
N MET A 26 -15.54 22.19 6.66
CA MET A 26 -14.52 21.19 6.41
C MET A 26 -15.13 19.80 6.20
N ALA A 27 -16.22 19.47 6.92
CA ALA A 27 -16.99 18.26 6.66
C ALA A 27 -17.59 18.28 5.25
N GLU A 28 -18.19 19.40 4.81
CA GLU A 28 -18.69 19.56 3.44
C GLU A 28 -17.57 19.43 2.39
N TRP A 29 -16.40 20.04 2.65
CA TRP A 29 -15.22 19.87 1.80
C TRP A 29 -14.80 18.41 1.68
N ILE A 30 -14.76 17.68 2.79
CA ILE A 30 -14.41 16.26 2.81
C ILE A 30 -15.44 15.44 2.03
N ILE A 31 -16.74 15.70 2.20
CA ILE A 31 -17.80 15.03 1.43
C ILE A 31 -17.66 15.34 -0.07
N ALA A 32 -17.37 16.58 -0.44
CA ALA A 32 -17.16 16.99 -1.82
C ALA A 32 -15.92 16.37 -2.48
N LEU A 33 -14.96 15.81 -1.72
CA LEU A 33 -13.86 15.01 -2.30
C LEU A 33 -14.33 13.65 -2.84
N PHE A 34 -15.45 13.15 -2.32
CA PHE A 34 -16.06 11.88 -2.72
C PHE A 34 -17.23 12.06 -3.68
N ASP A 35 -17.85 13.23 -3.68
CA ASP A 35 -18.86 13.63 -4.65
C ASP A 35 -18.19 14.16 -5.94
N TYR A 36 -18.64 13.70 -7.10
CA TYR A 36 -18.19 14.19 -8.42
C TYR A 36 -16.71 14.03 -8.78
N ARG A 37 -16.07 12.90 -8.45
CA ARG A 37 -14.75 12.57 -9.04
C ARG A 37 -14.89 12.24 -10.53
N SER A 38 -14.75 13.27 -11.37
CA SER A 38 -14.54 13.16 -12.81
C SER A 38 -13.06 12.85 -13.07
N LEU A 39 -12.77 11.62 -13.47
CA LEU A 39 -11.43 11.23 -13.93
C LEU A 39 -11.29 11.57 -15.41
N ARG A 40 -10.15 12.17 -15.79
CA ARG A 40 -9.75 12.39 -17.18
C ARG A 40 -8.39 11.72 -17.39
N ILE A 41 -8.22 11.06 -18.52
CA ILE A 41 -6.97 10.39 -18.90
C ILE A 41 -6.23 11.30 -19.87
N ALA A 42 -4.93 11.51 -19.67
CA ALA A 42 -4.11 12.25 -20.63
C ALA A 42 -3.74 11.32 -21.80
N THR A 43 -4.18 11.65 -23.00
CA THR A 43 -3.87 10.95 -24.25
C THR A 43 -2.94 11.79 -25.12
N ALA A 44 -2.41 11.20 -26.20
CA ALA A 44 -1.60 11.93 -27.18
C ALA A 44 -2.36 13.04 -27.92
N TYR A 45 -3.70 13.03 -27.85
CA TYR A 45 -4.58 14.01 -28.48
C TYR A 45 -5.18 15.03 -27.50
N GLY A 46 -4.81 14.95 -26.22
CA GLY A 46 -5.31 15.84 -25.15
C GLY A 46 -5.91 15.07 -23.97
N LEU A 47 -6.65 15.77 -23.11
CA LEU A 47 -7.40 15.10 -22.04
C LEU A 47 -8.61 14.38 -22.64
N SER A 48 -8.85 13.13 -22.23
CA SER A 48 -10.07 12.40 -22.52
C SER A 48 -11.28 13.11 -21.92
N ASP A 49 -12.46 12.74 -22.41
CA ASP A 49 -13.70 13.12 -21.74
C ASP A 49 -13.68 12.63 -20.28
N GLY A 50 -14.19 13.48 -19.40
CA GLY A 50 -14.21 13.22 -17.98
C GLY A 50 -15.32 12.24 -17.62
N PHE A 51 -14.99 11.18 -16.89
CA PHE A 51 -15.98 10.19 -16.48
C PHE A 51 -16.19 10.16 -14.96
N ILE A 52 -17.44 10.04 -14.54
CA ILE A 52 -17.83 9.98 -13.13
C ILE A 52 -17.55 8.56 -12.60
N ARG A 53 -16.82 8.48 -11.48
CA ARG A 53 -16.56 7.23 -10.76
C ARG A 53 -17.75 6.85 -9.88
N ASN A 54 -18.87 6.46 -10.48
CA ASN A 54 -19.97 5.80 -9.76
C ASN A 54 -19.65 4.30 -9.67
N ASP A 55 -19.48 3.82 -8.43
CA ASP A 55 -19.68 2.47 -7.85
C ASP A 55 -19.45 1.15 -8.64
N GLY A 56 -18.86 1.17 -9.83
CA GLY A 56 -18.41 -0.02 -10.55
C GLY A 56 -17.80 0.34 -11.89
N ILE A 57 -16.62 -0.20 -12.18
CA ILE A 57 -16.09 -0.22 -13.55
C ILE A 57 -16.58 -1.53 -14.14
N ASP A 58 -17.52 -1.46 -15.10
CA ASP A 58 -17.92 -2.62 -15.89
C ASP A 58 -16.81 -3.03 -16.87
N GLN A 59 -16.94 -4.22 -17.46
CA GLN A 59 -15.91 -4.76 -18.35
C GLN A 59 -15.65 -3.86 -19.56
N TYR A 60 -16.69 -3.28 -20.15
CA TYR A 60 -16.57 -2.42 -21.32
C TYR A 60 -15.71 -1.18 -21.00
N ARG A 61 -15.96 -0.54 -19.86
CA ARG A 61 -15.17 0.61 -19.41
C ARG A 61 -13.74 0.23 -19.06
N MET A 62 -13.52 -0.97 -18.52
CA MET A 62 -12.16 -1.46 -18.30
C MET A 62 -11.43 -1.66 -19.63
N GLN A 63 -12.10 -2.19 -20.64
CA GLN A 63 -11.52 -2.36 -21.98
C GLN A 63 -11.17 -1.01 -22.61
N GLU A 64 -12.04 0.01 -22.48
CA GLU A 64 -11.76 1.37 -22.97
C GLU A 64 -10.49 1.97 -22.34
N ILE A 65 -10.31 1.81 -21.02
CA ILE A 65 -9.09 2.27 -20.33
C ILE A 65 -7.85 1.52 -20.84
N VAL A 66 -7.98 0.20 -21.05
CA VAL A 66 -6.90 -0.64 -21.57
C VAL A 66 -6.55 -0.25 -23.00
N ASP A 67 -7.53 0.09 -23.84
CA ASP A 67 -7.33 0.52 -25.21
C ASP A 67 -6.59 1.86 -25.27
N ILE A 68 -6.96 2.83 -24.42
CA ILE A 68 -6.25 4.11 -24.29
C ILE A 68 -4.80 3.86 -23.83
N ALA A 69 -4.59 2.95 -22.88
CA ALA A 69 -3.25 2.59 -22.43
C ALA A 69 -2.45 1.93 -23.57
N ASN A 70 -3.06 1.03 -24.35
CA ASN A 70 -2.43 0.39 -25.51
C ASN A 70 -2.00 1.43 -26.55
N GLU A 71 -2.81 2.46 -26.82
CA GLU A 71 -2.40 3.58 -27.69
C GLU A 71 -1.16 4.29 -27.16
N PHE A 72 -1.10 4.58 -25.85
CA PHE A 72 0.08 5.17 -25.24
C PHE A 72 1.32 4.27 -25.39
N TYR A 73 1.19 2.97 -25.16
CA TYR A 73 2.31 2.04 -25.30
C TYR A 73 2.78 1.92 -26.75
N LEU A 74 1.86 1.90 -27.71
CA LEU A 74 2.16 1.90 -29.14
C LEU A 74 2.98 3.13 -29.56
N ILE A 75 2.55 4.32 -29.14
CA ILE A 75 3.24 5.57 -29.47
C ILE A 75 4.65 5.60 -28.89
N ASN A 76 4.85 5.01 -27.71
CA ASN A 76 6.14 4.96 -27.03
C ASN A 76 6.97 3.71 -27.39
N ASP A 77 6.56 2.94 -28.40
CA ASP A 77 7.17 1.68 -28.82
C ASP A 77 7.41 0.69 -27.66
N ILE A 78 6.49 0.68 -26.69
CA ILE A 78 6.47 -0.25 -25.57
C ILE A 78 5.63 -1.47 -25.97
N ASP A 79 6.15 -2.66 -25.71
CA ASP A 79 5.43 -3.91 -25.90
C ASP A 79 5.05 -4.53 -24.55
N ILE A 80 3.76 -4.84 -24.39
CA ILE A 80 3.21 -5.38 -23.14
C ILE A 80 3.17 -6.90 -23.23
N ASN A 81 3.75 -7.56 -22.25
CA ASN A 81 3.68 -9.01 -22.16
C ASN A 81 2.36 -9.45 -21.51
N ALA A 82 1.32 -9.70 -22.32
CA ALA A 82 0.02 -10.15 -21.84
C ALA A 82 0.08 -11.44 -20.99
N LYS A 83 1.06 -12.33 -21.23
CA LYS A 83 1.24 -13.56 -20.41
C LYS A 83 1.71 -13.28 -18.99
N LYS A 84 2.34 -12.12 -18.76
CA LYS A 84 2.76 -11.66 -17.43
C LYS A 84 1.74 -10.72 -16.80
N SER A 85 0.71 -10.32 -17.55
CA SER A 85 -0.35 -9.47 -17.05
C SER A 85 -1.41 -10.31 -16.36
N GLU A 86 -1.91 -9.81 -15.24
CA GLU A 86 -2.91 -10.50 -14.42
C GLU A 86 -4.17 -9.63 -14.30
N LEU A 87 -5.34 -10.24 -14.49
CA LEU A 87 -6.62 -9.59 -14.31
C LEU A 87 -7.27 -10.11 -13.02
N ILE A 88 -7.61 -9.22 -12.10
CA ILE A 88 -8.46 -9.53 -10.94
C ILE A 88 -9.77 -8.79 -11.07
N ILE A 89 -10.86 -9.55 -10.97
CA ILE A 89 -12.22 -9.00 -10.88
C ILE A 89 -12.76 -9.28 -9.49
N ILE A 90 -13.20 -8.22 -8.81
CA ILE A 90 -13.78 -8.30 -7.47
C ILE A 90 -15.30 -8.21 -7.60
N ASN A 91 -16.01 -9.16 -6.99
CA ASN A 91 -17.47 -9.25 -7.05
C ASN A 91 -18.00 -9.26 -8.51
N PRO A 92 -17.59 -10.23 -9.34
CA PRO A 92 -18.00 -10.27 -10.73
C PRO A 92 -19.54 -10.33 -10.85
N THR A 93 -20.08 -9.57 -11.80
CA THR A 93 -21.50 -9.57 -12.17
C THR A 93 -21.78 -10.41 -13.43
N VAL A 94 -20.75 -10.66 -14.22
CA VAL A 94 -20.79 -11.42 -15.48
C VAL A 94 -20.22 -12.83 -15.33
N GLU A 95 -20.56 -13.73 -16.25
CA GLU A 95 -20.07 -15.11 -16.21
C GLU A 95 -18.56 -15.21 -16.44
N LYS A 96 -17.94 -16.28 -15.91
CA LYS A 96 -16.48 -16.43 -15.90
C LYS A 96 -15.84 -16.40 -17.30
N GLN A 97 -16.56 -16.84 -18.32
CA GLN A 97 -16.05 -16.86 -19.71
C GLN A 97 -15.90 -15.45 -20.28
N GLU A 98 -16.75 -14.53 -19.83
CA GLU A 98 -16.74 -13.12 -20.25
C GLU A 98 -15.78 -12.28 -19.41
N GLN A 99 -15.20 -12.82 -18.33
CA GLN A 99 -14.29 -12.10 -17.43
C GLN A 99 -12.87 -11.98 -18.01
N ASN A 100 -12.74 -11.24 -19.11
CA ASN A 100 -11.48 -11.06 -19.81
C ASN A 100 -11.32 -9.65 -20.37
N ILE A 101 -10.07 -9.30 -20.66
CA ILE A 101 -9.70 -8.07 -21.38
C ILE A 101 -8.71 -8.41 -22.49
N GLU A 102 -8.71 -7.63 -23.56
CA GLU A 102 -7.73 -7.67 -24.63
C GLU A 102 -6.61 -6.67 -24.34
N LEU A 103 -5.35 -7.12 -24.36
CA LEU A 103 -4.19 -6.32 -23.99
C LEU A 103 -3.06 -6.47 -25.01
N GLY A 104 -2.32 -5.36 -25.26
CA GLY A 104 -1.16 -5.36 -26.14
C GLY A 104 -1.51 -5.21 -27.62
N ARG A 105 -0.49 -5.19 -28.49
CA ARG A 105 -0.65 -4.96 -29.94
C ARG A 105 -1.41 -6.09 -30.63
N ASP A 106 -1.20 -7.30 -30.14
CA ASP A 106 -1.80 -8.54 -30.63
C ASP A 106 -3.20 -8.81 -30.05
N ARG A 107 -3.70 -7.93 -29.17
CA ARG A 107 -4.96 -8.09 -28.45
C ARG A 107 -5.04 -9.44 -27.74
N SER A 108 -3.91 -9.85 -27.14
CA SER A 108 -3.85 -11.05 -26.33
C SER A 108 -4.87 -11.00 -25.20
N ILE A 109 -5.63 -12.09 -25.04
CA ILE A 109 -6.69 -12.20 -24.03
C ILE A 109 -6.08 -12.49 -22.67
N VAL A 110 -6.33 -11.62 -21.70
CA VAL A 110 -5.99 -11.82 -20.29
C VAL A 110 -7.26 -12.23 -19.54
N GLN A 111 -7.29 -13.49 -19.09
CA GLN A 111 -8.41 -14.05 -18.32
C GLN A 111 -8.30 -13.70 -16.85
N ALA A 112 -9.46 -13.46 -16.19
CA ALA A 112 -9.49 -13.18 -14.77
C ALA A 112 -9.02 -14.39 -13.95
N THR A 113 -8.07 -14.15 -13.04
CA THR A 113 -7.56 -15.18 -12.14
C THR A 113 -8.39 -15.27 -10.86
N ASN A 114 -8.51 -16.50 -10.35
CA ASN A 114 -9.05 -16.79 -9.02
C ASN A 114 -7.96 -16.93 -7.96
N ASP A 115 -6.71 -16.90 -8.40
CA ASP A 115 -5.56 -17.04 -7.54
C ASP A 115 -5.19 -15.69 -6.93
N GLU A 116 -4.42 -15.74 -5.85
CA GLU A 116 -3.89 -14.54 -5.24
C GLU A 116 -2.71 -14.04 -6.06
N ILE A 117 -2.71 -12.76 -6.39
CA ILE A 117 -1.60 -12.13 -7.08
C ILE A 117 -0.78 -11.28 -6.12
N ARG A 118 0.49 -11.06 -6.45
CA ARG A 118 1.38 -10.20 -5.65
C ARG A 118 1.93 -9.09 -6.53
N TYR A 119 1.58 -7.85 -6.20
CA TYR A 119 2.08 -6.66 -6.88
C TYR A 119 2.81 -5.76 -5.89
N LEU A 120 4.09 -5.49 -6.16
CA LEU A 120 4.98 -4.67 -5.32
C LEU A 120 4.97 -5.07 -3.83
N GLY A 121 4.94 -6.37 -3.57
CA GLY A 121 4.92 -6.90 -2.20
C GLY A 121 3.53 -6.99 -1.57
N VAL A 122 2.51 -6.34 -2.14
CA VAL A 122 1.12 -6.38 -1.68
C VAL A 122 0.38 -7.52 -2.35
N TRP A 123 -0.36 -8.28 -1.56
CA TRP A 123 -1.17 -9.39 -2.03
C TRP A 123 -2.60 -8.95 -2.33
N PHE A 124 -3.11 -9.33 -3.50
CA PHE A 124 -4.48 -9.08 -3.94
C PHE A 124 -5.18 -10.43 -4.19
N SER A 125 -6.48 -10.47 -3.91
CA SER A 125 -7.32 -11.64 -4.16
C SER A 125 -8.72 -11.20 -4.52
N ASN A 126 -9.37 -11.97 -5.39
CA ASN A 126 -10.79 -11.79 -5.66
C ASN A 126 -11.69 -12.32 -4.52
N LYS A 127 -11.16 -13.14 -3.59
CA LYS A 127 -11.90 -13.71 -2.48
C LYS A 127 -11.77 -12.88 -1.20
N PRO A 128 -12.87 -12.59 -0.49
CA PRO A 128 -12.80 -11.95 0.82
C PRO A 128 -12.27 -12.93 1.87
N SER A 129 -11.05 -12.74 2.36
CA SER A 129 -10.45 -13.57 3.41
C SER A 129 -9.81 -12.76 4.53
N ARG A 130 -10.65 -12.05 5.31
CA ARG A 130 -10.21 -11.16 6.40
C ARG A 130 -9.24 -11.83 7.38
N ARG A 131 -9.53 -13.08 7.78
CA ARG A 131 -8.68 -13.85 8.71
C ARG A 131 -7.26 -14.04 8.14
N ARG A 132 -7.16 -14.42 6.87
CA ARG A 132 -5.88 -14.62 6.18
C ARG A 132 -5.12 -13.30 6.05
N TRP A 133 -5.81 -12.20 5.75
CA TRP A 133 -5.20 -10.87 5.69
C TRP A 133 -4.66 -10.41 7.03
N MET A 134 -5.43 -10.59 8.11
CA MET A 134 -5.00 -10.29 9.47
C MET A 134 -3.77 -11.12 9.88
N GLN A 135 -3.75 -12.41 9.55
CA GLN A 135 -2.59 -13.28 9.81
C GLN A 135 -1.35 -12.78 9.07
N ARG A 136 -1.45 -12.47 7.78
CA ARG A 136 -0.32 -11.97 7.00
C ARG A 136 0.19 -10.62 7.48
N LEU A 137 -0.72 -9.68 7.79
CA LEU A 137 -0.33 -8.39 8.37
C LEU A 137 0.40 -8.59 9.69
N SER A 138 -0.10 -9.48 10.56
CA SER A 138 0.58 -9.81 11.81
C SER A 138 1.96 -10.40 11.56
N THR A 139 2.12 -11.30 10.57
CA THR A 139 3.42 -11.86 10.21
C THR A 139 4.38 -10.77 9.70
N ILE A 140 3.94 -9.91 8.78
CA ILE A 140 4.77 -8.83 8.24
C ILE A 140 5.20 -7.85 9.34
N VAL A 141 4.28 -7.49 10.25
CA VAL A 141 4.60 -6.62 11.39
C VAL A 141 5.59 -7.29 12.33
N ASN A 142 5.44 -8.59 12.60
CA ASN A 142 6.37 -9.34 13.45
C ASN A 142 7.76 -9.45 12.80
N GLU A 143 7.83 -9.78 11.52
CA GLU A 143 9.09 -9.82 10.76
C GLU A 143 9.78 -8.45 10.75
N PHE A 144 9.03 -7.38 10.47
CA PHE A 144 9.58 -6.02 10.52
C PHE A 144 10.04 -5.63 11.92
N SER A 145 9.28 -6.00 12.95
CA SER A 145 9.67 -5.77 14.36
C SER A 145 10.94 -6.53 14.72
N GLN A 146 11.11 -7.76 14.25
CA GLN A 146 12.33 -8.55 14.46
C GLN A 146 13.54 -7.95 13.73
N ILE A 147 13.35 -7.35 12.56
CA ILE A 147 14.41 -6.64 11.84
C ILE A 147 14.81 -5.33 12.56
N MET A 148 13.83 -4.64 13.16
CA MET A 148 14.04 -3.35 13.82
C MET A 148 14.53 -3.47 15.26
N ILE A 149 14.30 -4.61 15.92
CA ILE A 149 14.85 -4.91 17.23
C ILE A 149 16.22 -5.55 17.01
N LEU A 150 17.29 -4.77 17.24
CA LEU A 150 18.62 -5.34 17.40
C LEU A 150 18.54 -6.38 18.52
N THR A 151 18.85 -7.64 18.21
CA THR A 151 18.96 -8.66 19.26
C THR A 151 20.05 -8.22 20.25
N GLU A 152 20.02 -8.72 21.49
CA GLU A 152 21.08 -8.41 22.46
C GLU A 152 22.48 -8.74 21.89
N HIS A 153 22.57 -9.77 21.05
CA HIS A 153 23.79 -10.10 20.32
C HIS A 153 24.20 -9.00 19.32
N ASP A 154 23.28 -8.56 18.44
CA ASP A 154 23.55 -7.53 17.43
C ASP A 154 23.83 -6.17 18.08
N TRP A 155 23.10 -5.84 19.14
CA TRP A 155 23.35 -4.67 19.98
C TRP A 155 24.76 -4.71 20.55
N ASN A 156 25.17 -5.84 21.14
CA ASN A 156 26.51 -5.98 21.70
C ASN A 156 27.62 -5.90 20.63
N GLN A 157 27.38 -6.41 19.41
CA GLN A 157 28.34 -6.27 18.30
C GLN A 157 28.54 -4.80 17.89
N VAL A 158 27.47 -4.00 17.83
CA VAL A 158 27.53 -2.58 17.46
C VAL A 158 28.04 -1.71 18.61
N PHE A 159 27.60 -2.00 19.83
CA PHE A 159 27.85 -1.16 21.00
C PHE A 159 29.26 -1.35 21.59
N THR A 160 29.84 -2.55 21.51
CA THR A 160 31.17 -2.84 22.09
C THR A 160 32.30 -1.97 21.50
N PRO A 161 32.42 -1.79 20.17
CA PRO A 161 33.41 -0.88 19.58
C PRO A 161 33.21 0.57 20.00
N ILE A 162 31.95 1.05 20.03
CA ILE A 162 31.60 2.40 20.46
C ILE A 162 32.03 2.61 21.91
N MET A 163 31.76 1.64 22.78
CA MET A 163 32.13 1.72 24.19
C MET A 163 33.64 1.73 24.42
N LYS A 164 34.41 1.02 23.59
CA LYS A 164 35.89 1.12 23.59
C LYS A 164 36.37 2.51 23.20
N LEU A 165 35.73 3.16 22.23
CA LEU A 165 36.05 4.54 21.83
C LEU A 165 35.73 5.53 22.96
N VAL A 166 34.56 5.42 23.58
CA VAL A 166 34.16 6.28 24.72
C VAL A 166 35.14 6.15 25.89
N LYS A 167 35.51 4.91 26.27
CA LYS A 167 36.51 4.68 27.32
C LYS A 167 37.86 5.30 26.98
N ASN A 168 38.29 5.21 25.72
CA ASN A 168 39.53 5.82 25.27
C ASN A 168 39.47 7.36 25.33
N TRP A 169 38.34 7.97 24.92
CA TRP A 169 38.12 9.42 25.04
C TRP A 169 38.14 9.90 26.49
N LEU A 170 37.57 9.13 27.41
CA LEU A 170 37.59 9.39 28.85
C LEU A 170 38.92 8.99 29.51
N LYS A 171 39.91 8.51 28.74
CA LYS A 171 41.22 8.03 29.22
C LYS A 171 41.12 6.93 30.28
N LEU A 172 40.07 6.11 30.21
CA LEU A 172 39.87 4.97 31.10
C LEU A 172 40.68 3.76 30.63
N SER A 173 41.07 2.91 31.59
CA SER A 173 41.75 1.65 31.27
C SER A 173 40.85 0.76 30.39
N LYS A 174 41.46 -0.02 29.50
CA LYS A 174 40.75 -0.99 28.64
C LYS A 174 39.93 -2.01 29.44
N ASN A 175 40.33 -2.28 30.68
CA ASN A 175 39.69 -3.25 31.57
C ASN A 175 38.61 -2.62 32.45
N THR A 176 38.38 -1.30 32.37
CA THR A 176 37.36 -0.63 33.16
C THR A 176 35.97 -1.16 32.78
N PRO A 177 35.14 -1.66 33.71
CA PRO A 177 33.79 -2.13 33.42
C PRO A 177 32.93 -1.05 32.79
N SER A 178 32.14 -1.39 31.76
CA SER A 178 31.24 -0.42 31.10
C SER A 178 30.14 0.08 32.04
N SER A 179 29.73 -0.73 33.02
CA SER A 179 28.72 -0.36 34.04
C SER A 179 29.11 0.87 34.86
N LEU A 180 30.41 1.15 34.99
CA LEU A 180 30.92 2.29 35.75
C LEU A 180 30.66 3.64 35.05
N LEU A 181 30.38 3.62 33.74
CA LEU A 181 29.99 4.80 32.97
C LEU A 181 28.54 5.21 33.22
N PHE A 182 27.68 4.25 33.55
CA PHE A 182 26.24 4.43 33.76
C PHE A 182 25.86 4.51 35.25
N HIS A 183 26.83 4.46 36.15
CA HIS A 183 26.59 4.57 37.58
C HIS A 183 26.35 6.05 37.95
N GLU A 184 25.30 6.34 38.74
CA GLU A 184 24.92 7.72 39.15
C GLU A 184 26.07 8.49 39.84
N GLY A 185 26.96 7.78 40.54
CA GLY A 185 28.16 8.36 41.17
C GLY A 185 29.41 8.42 40.28
N GLY A 186 29.32 8.02 39.01
CA GLY A 186 30.41 7.96 38.04
C GLY A 186 30.38 9.12 37.05
N PHE A 187 30.32 8.81 35.76
CA PHE A 187 30.21 9.81 34.68
C PHE A 187 28.77 10.23 34.37
N GLY A 188 27.77 9.56 34.96
CA GLY A 188 26.36 9.95 34.87
C GLY A 188 25.80 9.88 33.44
N MET A 189 26.30 9.00 32.58
CA MET A 189 25.63 8.75 31.30
C MET A 189 24.34 7.99 31.58
N ASP A 190 23.23 8.47 31.04
CA ASP A 190 21.96 7.75 31.09
C ASP A 190 22.10 6.41 30.36
N HIS A 191 21.50 5.37 30.93
CA HIS A 191 21.46 4.06 30.30
C HIS A 191 20.61 4.17 29.02
N PRO A 192 21.12 3.77 27.83
CA PRO A 192 20.28 3.66 26.65
C PRO A 192 19.24 2.54 26.81
#